data_AF-A1CZ68-F1
#
_entry.id   AF-A1CZ68-F1
#
_cell.length_a   1.000
_cell.length_b   1.000
_cell.length_c   1.000
_cell.angle_alpha   90.00
_cell.angle_beta   90.00
_cell.angle_gamma   90.00
#
_symmetry.space_group_name_H-M   'P 1'
#
loop_
_entity.id
_entity.type
_entity.pdbx_description
1 polymer ?
#
loop_
_entity_poly.entity_id
_entity_poly.type
_entity_poly.pdbx_seq_one_letter_code
_entity_poly.pdbx_strand_id
1 'polypeptide(L)'
;MALPSSAVIKNKPIGTGLNSIRGQLVSVCVNEGLPCSVDSLQKLETEALQTLPASCVLQPVKSGSKNLFGDLSRLSTSVNSNEFDVEQLIPLLGAILKEEPDVVIWNKVYKAVTEPTPPPQSLSFLN
;
A
#
# COMPACT_ATOMS: atom_id res chain seq x y z
N MET A 1 -12.95 -10.38 -6.21
CA MET A 1 -11.77 -9.50 -6.04
C MET A 1 -11.94 -8.36 -7.03
N ALA A 2 -12.05 -7.11 -6.55
CA ALA A 2 -12.09 -5.96 -7.45
C ALA A 2 -10.71 -5.78 -8.12
N LEU A 3 -10.68 -5.25 -9.34
CA LEU A 3 -9.45 -4.94 -10.06
C LEU A 3 -9.44 -3.45 -10.43
N PRO A 4 -8.26 -2.82 -10.50
CA PRO A 4 -8.18 -1.42 -10.85
C PRO A 4 -8.60 -1.18 -12.30
N SER A 5 -9.34 -0.09 -12.54
CA SER A 5 -9.81 0.28 -13.88
C SER A 5 -8.65 0.81 -14.74
N SER A 6 -8.30 0.07 -15.79
CA SER A 6 -7.23 0.47 -16.72
C SER A 6 -7.49 1.82 -17.40
N ALA A 7 -8.75 2.18 -17.64
CA ALA A 7 -9.13 3.48 -18.18
C ALA A 7 -8.87 4.62 -17.19
N VAL A 8 -9.18 4.41 -15.91
CA VAL A 8 -8.90 5.39 -14.85
C VAL A 8 -7.39 5.59 -14.71
N ILE A 9 -6.62 4.49 -14.69
CA ILE A 9 -5.16 4.53 -14.57
C ILE A 9 -4.54 5.31 -15.74
N LYS A 10 -4.96 5.04 -16.98
CA LYS A 10 -4.47 5.78 -18.15
C LYS A 10 -4.78 7.27 -18.10
N ASN A 11 -5.94 7.64 -17.57
CA ASN A 11 -6.37 9.05 -17.47
C ASN A 11 -5.79 9.78 -16.25
N LYS A 12 -5.34 9.03 -15.23
CA LYS A 12 -4.77 9.54 -13.97
C LYS A 12 -3.55 8.71 -13.62
N PRO A 13 -2.47 8.84 -14.41
CA PRO A 13 -1.27 8.07 -14.17
C PRO A 13 -0.63 8.47 -12.83
N ILE A 14 0.15 7.55 -12.27
CA ILE A 14 0.97 7.82 -11.09
C ILE A 14 2.05 8.85 -11.44
N GLY A 15 2.68 8.69 -12.61
CA GLY A 15 3.73 9.58 -13.09
C GLY A 15 4.86 9.72 -12.07
N THR A 16 5.21 10.95 -11.70
CA THR A 16 6.25 11.24 -10.71
C THR A 16 5.75 11.23 -9.26
N GLY A 17 4.47 10.91 -9.02
CA GLY A 17 3.83 11.04 -7.71
C GLY A 17 4.47 10.20 -6.60
N LEU A 18 5.19 9.13 -6.95
CA LEU A 18 5.90 8.26 -6.00
C LEU A 18 7.43 8.48 -5.99
N ASN A 19 7.97 9.46 -6.71
CA ASN A 19 9.42 9.69 -6.79
C ASN A 19 10.05 9.99 -5.43
N SER A 20 9.37 10.79 -4.58
CA SER A 20 9.87 11.11 -3.23
C SER A 20 9.97 9.85 -2.35
N ILE A 21 8.96 8.98 -2.43
CA ILE A 21 8.93 7.71 -1.70
C ILE A 21 10.00 6.77 -2.22
N ARG A 22 10.15 6.68 -3.55
CA ARG A 22 11.22 5.90 -4.19
C ARG A 22 12.61 6.37 -3.77
N GLY A 23 12.85 7.68 -3.74
CA GLY A 23 14.12 8.25 -3.28
C GLY A 23 14.42 7.88 -1.83
N GLN A 24 13.40 7.93 -0.96
CA GLN A 24 13.53 7.50 0.43
C GLN A 24 13.79 5.99 0.55
N LEU A 25 13.09 5.16 -0.22
CA LEU A 25 13.32 3.71 -0.28
C LEU A 25 14.75 3.38 -0.69
N VAL A 26 15.25 4.01 -1.76
CA VAL A 26 16.62 3.86 -2.21
C VAL A 26 17.60 4.29 -1.13
N SER A 27 17.38 5.45 -0.50
CA SER A 27 18.25 5.96 0.56
C SER A 27 18.33 5.01 1.75
N VAL A 28 17.20 4.46 2.20
CA VAL A 28 17.13 3.51 3.32
C VAL A 28 17.82 2.20 2.95
N CYS A 29 17.49 1.62 1.80
CA CYS A 29 18.10 0.37 1.33
C CYS A 29 19.63 0.49 1.12
N VAL A 30 20.11 1.63 0.63
CA VAL A 30 21.55 1.86 0.40
C VAL A 30 22.31 2.12 1.70
N ASN A 31 21.73 2.87 2.65
CA ASN A 31 22.40 3.20 3.90
C ASN A 31 22.53 2.00 4.85
N GLU A 32 21.53 1.12 4.87
CA GLU A 32 21.49 0.00 5.82
C GLU A 32 22.22 -1.26 5.34
N GLY A 33 22.69 -1.32 4.08
CA GLY A 33 23.34 -2.52 3.52
C GLY A 33 22.47 -3.79 3.56
N LEU A 34 21.18 -3.63 3.83
CA LEU A 34 20.20 -4.66 4.15
C LEU A 34 18.95 -4.46 3.28
N PRO A 35 18.18 -5.53 3.00
CA PRO A 35 16.87 -5.37 2.38
C PRO A 35 16.02 -4.44 3.25
N CYS A 36 15.51 -3.36 2.66
CA CYS A 36 14.73 -2.32 3.33
C CYS A 36 13.83 -2.90 4.45
N SER A 37 14.11 -2.55 5.71
CA SER A 37 13.28 -2.96 6.84
C SER A 37 11.89 -2.33 6.71
N VAL A 38 10.85 -3.15 6.85
CA VAL A 38 9.45 -2.76 6.70
C VAL A 38 9.07 -1.69 7.73
N ASP A 39 9.68 -1.70 8.91
CA ASP A 39 9.39 -0.76 10.00
C ASP A 39 9.69 0.70 9.65
N SER A 40 10.77 0.97 8.90
CA SER A 40 11.09 2.33 8.44
C SER A 40 10.16 2.82 7.33
N LEU A 41 9.36 1.93 6.74
CA LEU A 41 8.54 2.18 5.54
C LEU A 41 7.04 2.27 5.84
N GLN A 42 6.60 1.72 6.97
CA GLN A 42 5.20 1.72 7.43
C GLN A 42 4.54 3.10 7.39
N LYS A 43 5.26 4.14 7.84
CA LYS A 43 4.71 5.50 7.92
C LYS A 43 4.66 6.22 6.58
N LEU A 44 5.45 5.78 5.60
CA LEU A 44 5.77 6.58 4.43
C LEU A 44 4.91 6.23 3.20
N GLU A 45 4.30 5.04 3.15
CA GLU A 45 3.83 4.49 1.89
C GLU A 45 2.32 4.66 1.62
N THR A 46 1.47 4.47 2.64
CA THR A 46 0.00 4.47 2.44
C THR A 46 -0.56 5.88 2.19
N GLU A 47 0.03 6.91 2.80
CA GLU A 47 -0.39 8.30 2.60
C GLU A 47 -0.02 8.81 1.20
N ALA A 48 1.14 8.43 0.68
CA ALA A 48 1.56 8.82 -0.66
C ALA A 48 0.58 8.32 -1.72
N LEU A 49 0.11 7.08 -1.58
CA LEU A 49 -0.90 6.48 -2.46
C LEU A 49 -2.27 7.20 -2.35
N GLN A 50 -2.63 7.70 -1.17
CA GLN A 50 -3.84 8.49 -0.96
C GLN A 50 -3.79 9.81 -1.73
N THR A 51 -2.63 10.46 -1.83
CA THR A 51 -2.49 11.74 -2.57
C THR A 51 -2.65 11.60 -4.09
N LEU A 52 -2.57 10.38 -4.63
CA LEU A 52 -2.65 10.16 -6.07
C LEU A 52 -4.10 10.38 -6.58
N PRO A 53 -4.32 11.17 -7.65
CA PRO A 53 -5.67 11.46 -8.15
C PRO A 53 -6.52 10.23 -8.49
N ALA A 54 -5.89 9.12 -8.88
CA ALA A 54 -6.59 7.87 -9.18
C ALA A 54 -7.24 7.25 -7.93
N SER A 55 -6.69 7.46 -6.73
CA SER A 55 -7.22 6.89 -5.48
C SER A 55 -8.67 7.35 -5.22
N CYS A 56 -9.01 8.59 -5.59
CA CYS A 56 -10.33 9.18 -5.39
C CYS A 56 -11.42 8.62 -6.30
N VAL A 57 -11.06 7.97 -7.41
CA VAL A 57 -11.99 7.52 -8.45
C VAL A 57 -11.93 6.01 -8.72
N LEU A 58 -10.86 5.33 -8.28
CA LEU A 58 -10.77 3.89 -8.32
C LEU A 58 -11.81 3.26 -7.40
N GLN A 59 -12.36 2.13 -7.84
CA GLN A 59 -13.40 1.41 -7.10
C GLN A 59 -12.87 0.93 -5.76
N PRO A 60 -13.69 0.98 -4.70
CA PRO A 60 -13.30 0.43 -3.42
C PRO A 60 -13.13 -1.09 -3.52
N VAL A 61 -12.25 -1.61 -2.69
CA VAL A 61 -11.97 -3.03 -2.47
C VAL A 61 -12.81 -3.56 -1.31
N LYS A 62 -12.88 -2.83 -0.19
CA LYS A 62 -13.67 -3.23 0.99
C LYS A 62 -15.06 -2.62 0.95
N SER A 63 -16.06 -3.38 1.41
CA SER A 63 -17.41 -2.86 1.59
C SER A 63 -17.43 -1.71 2.61
N GLY A 64 -18.17 -0.65 2.30
CA GLY A 64 -18.30 0.55 3.15
C GLY A 64 -17.35 1.71 2.82
N SER A 65 -16.40 1.53 1.91
CA SER A 65 -15.60 2.64 1.34
C SER A 65 -16.26 3.18 0.07
N LYS A 66 -16.16 4.50 -0.15
CA LYS A 66 -16.69 5.14 -1.38
C LYS A 66 -15.80 4.88 -2.60
N ASN A 67 -14.50 4.77 -2.37
CA ASN A 67 -13.43 4.67 -3.36
C ASN A 67 -12.18 4.08 -2.69
N LEU A 68 -11.14 3.83 -3.50
CA LEU A 68 -9.87 3.30 -3.02
C LEU A 68 -9.18 4.23 -2.02
N PHE A 69 -9.36 5.55 -2.12
CA PHE A 69 -8.89 6.51 -1.11
C PHE A 69 -9.40 6.14 0.28
N GLY A 70 -10.71 5.86 0.43
CA GLY A 70 -11.28 5.46 1.71
C GLY A 70 -10.72 4.14 2.24
N ASP A 71 -10.41 3.19 1.35
CA ASP A 71 -9.76 1.95 1.74
C ASP A 71 -8.32 2.17 2.21
N LEU A 72 -7.57 3.03 1.52
CA LEU A 72 -6.21 3.38 1.89
C LEU A 72 -6.15 4.14 3.22
N SER A 73 -7.13 5.02 3.50
CA SER A 73 -7.24 5.67 4.81
C SER A 73 -7.46 4.65 5.92
N ARG A 74 -8.33 3.65 5.71
CA ARG A 74 -8.54 2.55 6.66
C ARG A 74 -7.29 1.68 6.84
N LEU A 75 -6.59 1.38 5.74
CA LEU A 75 -5.32 0.65 5.78
C LEU A 75 -4.29 1.41 6.62
N SER A 76 -4.14 2.71 6.39
CA SER A 76 -3.24 3.57 7.17
C SER A 76 -3.57 3.54 8.66
N THR A 77 -4.86 3.57 9.05
CA THR A 77 -5.26 3.38 10.45
C THR A 77 -4.82 2.03 11.00
N SER A 78 -5.03 0.94 10.25
CA SER A 78 -4.68 -0.43 10.68
C SER A 78 -3.16 -0.65 10.80
N VAL A 79 -2.37 -0.04 9.90
CA VAL A 79 -0.91 -0.03 9.98
C VAL A 79 -0.45 0.69 11.25
N ASN A 80 -1.01 1.87 11.52
CA ASN A 80 -0.65 2.67 12.70
C ASN A 80 -1.10 2.04 14.03
N SER A 81 -2.12 1.17 14.03
CA SER A 81 -2.56 0.43 15.22
C SER A 81 -1.83 -0.90 15.42
N ASN A 82 -0.85 -1.24 14.58
CA ASN A 82 -0.18 -2.54 14.55
C ASN A 82 -1.15 -3.73 14.34
N GLU A 83 -2.32 -3.48 13.76
CA GLU A 83 -3.33 -4.52 13.44
C GLU A 83 -3.19 -5.03 12.00
N PHE A 84 -2.29 -4.44 11.23
CA PHE A 84 -2.00 -4.82 9.86
C PHE A 84 -0.70 -5.62 9.77
N ASP A 85 -0.71 -6.70 8.99
CA ASP A 85 0.49 -7.44 8.62
C ASP A 85 1.29 -6.66 7.58
N VAL A 86 2.27 -5.89 8.06
CA VAL A 86 3.09 -4.99 7.25
C VAL A 86 3.92 -5.72 6.19
N GLU A 87 4.15 -7.03 6.33
CA GLU A 87 4.82 -7.83 5.30
C GLU A 87 4.03 -7.84 3.98
N GLN A 88 2.71 -7.64 4.04
CA GLN A 88 1.85 -7.52 2.86
C GLN A 88 2.14 -6.28 2.02
N LEU A 89 2.85 -5.28 2.55
CA LEU A 89 3.32 -4.12 1.79
C LEU A 89 4.62 -4.38 1.02
N ILE A 90 5.40 -5.41 1.37
CA ILE A 90 6.68 -5.73 0.71
C ILE A 90 6.53 -5.86 -0.82
N PRO A 91 5.51 -6.57 -1.37
CA PRO A 91 5.34 -6.68 -2.81
C PRO A 91 4.96 -5.36 -3.50
N LEU A 92 4.36 -4.41 -2.76
CA LEU A 92 4.00 -3.08 -3.25
C LEU A 92 5.24 -2.17 -3.26
N LEU A 93 5.97 -2.14 -2.15
CA LEU A 93 7.25 -1.44 -2.01
C LEU A 93 8.23 -1.84 -3.11
N GLY A 94 8.36 -3.15 -3.37
CA GLY A 94 9.21 -3.67 -4.43
C GLY A 94 8.78 -3.21 -5.83
N ALA A 95 7.48 -3.03 -6.07
CA ALA A 95 6.97 -2.54 -7.35
C ALA A 95 7.25 -1.03 -7.52
N ILE A 96 7.11 -0.24 -6.46
CA ILE A 96 7.45 1.19 -6.46
C ILE A 96 8.95 1.39 -6.70
N LEU A 97 9.78 0.59 -6.03
CA LEU A 97 11.24 0.64 -6.15
C LEU A 97 11.71 0.31 -7.58
N LYS A 98 11.07 -0.67 -8.22
CA LYS A 98 11.39 -1.11 -9.58
C LYS A 98 10.78 -0.23 -10.68
N GLU A 99 10.04 0.81 -10.32
CA GLU A 99 9.31 1.66 -11.26
C GLU A 99 8.38 0.82 -12.18
N GLU A 100 7.71 -0.16 -11.58
CA GLU A 100 6.77 -1.01 -12.31
C GLU A 100 5.62 -0.17 -12.91
N PRO A 101 4.99 -0.64 -13.99
CA PRO A 101 3.88 0.06 -14.61
C PRO A 101 2.74 0.36 -13.62
N ASP A 102 2.06 1.49 -13.76
CA ASP A 102 0.97 1.93 -12.87
C ASP A 102 -0.06 0.83 -12.59
N VAL A 103 -0.42 0.04 -13.61
CA VAL A 103 -1.38 -1.07 -13.45
C VAL A 103 -0.86 -2.15 -12.51
N VAL A 104 0.44 -2.44 -12.52
CA VAL A 104 1.09 -3.39 -11.61
C VAL A 104 1.08 -2.82 -10.20
N ILE A 105 1.44 -1.55 -10.02
CA ILE A 105 1.41 -0.88 -8.71
C ILE A 105 -0.01 -0.91 -8.14
N TRP A 106 -1.01 -0.49 -8.90
CA TRP A 106 -2.41 -0.53 -8.44
C TRP A 106 -2.91 -1.95 -8.17
N ASN A 107 -2.49 -2.96 -8.94
CA ASN A 107 -2.81 -4.35 -8.61
C ASN A 107 -2.23 -4.79 -7.26
N LYS A 108 -1.01 -4.35 -6.92
CA LYS A 108 -0.40 -4.62 -5.61
C LYS A 108 -1.16 -3.89 -4.49
N VAL A 109 -1.60 -2.65 -4.71
CA VAL A 109 -2.47 -1.93 -3.77
C VAL A 109 -3.77 -2.69 -3.52
N TYR A 110 -4.45 -3.13 -4.58
CA TYR A 110 -5.70 -3.89 -4.44
C TYR A 110 -5.49 -5.20 -3.67
N LYS A 111 -4.35 -5.88 -3.86
CA LYS A 111 -4.00 -7.08 -3.09
C LYS A 111 -3.80 -6.76 -1.60
N ALA A 112 -2.95 -5.77 -1.29
CA ALA A 112 -2.68 -5.35 0.09
C ALA A 112 -3.94 -4.89 0.83
N VAL A 113 -4.88 -4.27 0.12
CA VAL A 113 -6.17 -3.89 0.70
C VAL A 113 -7.15 -5.07 0.79
N THR A 114 -7.11 -6.03 -0.13
CA THR A 114 -8.06 -7.17 -0.13
C THR A 114 -7.78 -8.16 1.00
N GLU A 115 -6.51 -8.37 1.33
CA GLU A 115 -6.14 -9.43 2.27
C GLU A 115 -6.75 -9.16 3.66
N PRO A 116 -7.48 -10.16 4.21
CA PRO A 116 -8.02 -10.06 5.54
C PRO A 116 -6.86 -10.23 6.51
N THR A 117 -6.54 -9.18 7.28
CA THR A 117 -5.77 -9.34 8.50
C THR A 117 -6.73 -9.30 9.68
N PRO A 118 -7.35 -10.42 10.08
CA PRO A 118 -7.44 -10.67 11.51
C PRO A 118 -6.02 -11.03 11.96
N PRO A 119 -5.52 -10.47 13.08
CA PRO A 119 -4.33 -11.03 13.70
C PRO A 119 -4.58 -12.53 13.96
N PRO A 120 -3.57 -13.41 13.96
CA PRO A 120 -3.69 -14.64 14.73
C PRO A 120 -4.00 -14.18 16.14
N GLN A 121 -5.26 -14.35 16.54
CA GLN A 121 -5.66 -14.21 17.92
C GLN A 121 -4.78 -15.21 18.65
N SER A 122 -3.72 -14.73 19.29
CA SER A 122 -3.09 -15.48 20.36
C SER A 122 -4.19 -15.55 21.41
N LEU A 123 -4.98 -16.61 21.32
CA LEU A 123 -5.84 -17.05 22.40
C LEU A 123 -4.89 -17.27 23.55
N SER A 124 -4.76 -16.27 24.41
CA SER A 124 -4.27 -16.42 25.76
C SER A 124 -5.28 -17.36 26.45
N PHE A 125 -5.09 -18.65 26.20
CA PHE A 125 -5.62 -19.68 27.06
C PHE A 125 -4.85 -19.54 28.38
N LEU A 126 -5.40 -18.71 29.26
CA LEU A 126 -5.25 -18.88 30.69
C LEU A 126 -5.63 -20.32 31.01
N ASN A 127 -4.63 -21.12 31.41
CA ASN A 127 -4.78 -22.27 32.31
C ASN A 127 -3.43 -22.53 32.97
#